data_AF-A0A0Q7X6M7-F1
#
_entry.id   AF-A0A0Q7X6M7-F1
#
_cell.length_a   1.000
_cell.length_b   1.000
_cell.length_c   1.000
_cell.angle_alpha   90.00
_cell.angle_beta   90.00
_cell.angle_gamma   90.00
#
_symmetry.space_group_name_H-M   'P 1'
#
loop_
_entity.id
_entity.type
_entity.pdbx_description
1 polymer ?
#
loop_
_entity_poly.entity_id
_entity_poly.type
_entity_poly.pdbx_seq_one_letter_code
_entity_poly.pdbx_strand_id
1 'polypeptide(L)'
;MTRSSITLADANKLLRSIFDLPVSLPWKGHGSAIFLELGKLAPLSRSKQRRQNGEVTIYIGWEWRVEQGCRVLYGSSNSRPQIDDCLDGLLGATIKSIAIEGRVPELVIEFSNDQRLISAAMCTDISEWSVRLPGAAWIDCDRGTVYFGDGEAIGLSQEVDMKFEHAQRTTQRWGIPSSAGLVGHCSDCVSMVRIDGDAAFLDYGVCTSADSPFDGRIVNMCSGCSFFVASEAP
;
A
#
# COMPACT_ATOMS: atom_id res chain seq x y z
N MET A 1 -12.21 -10.41 -21.60
CA MET A 1 -12.64 -10.07 -20.22
C MET A 1 -13.95 -9.36 -20.34
N THR A 2 -14.95 -9.86 -19.65
CA THR A 2 -16.29 -9.30 -19.64
C THR A 2 -16.51 -8.75 -18.26
N ARG A 3 -16.42 -7.43 -18.10
CA ARG A 3 -16.79 -6.75 -16.85
C ARG A 3 -18.08 -6.00 -17.06
N SER A 4 -18.99 -6.11 -16.10
CA SER A 4 -20.26 -5.39 -16.07
C SER A 4 -20.28 -4.51 -14.84
N SER A 5 -20.75 -3.28 -14.97
CA SER A 5 -20.98 -2.41 -13.82
C SER A 5 -22.05 -3.03 -12.92
N ILE A 6 -21.83 -3.01 -11.62
CA ILE A 6 -22.79 -3.51 -10.62
C ILE A 6 -23.06 -2.43 -9.57
N THR A 7 -24.17 -2.58 -8.83
CA THR A 7 -24.48 -1.67 -7.73
C THR A 7 -23.58 -1.95 -6.51
N LEU A 8 -23.39 -0.95 -5.65
CA LEU A 8 -22.67 -1.16 -4.38
C LEU A 8 -23.33 -2.23 -3.51
N ALA A 9 -24.67 -2.31 -3.53
CA ALA A 9 -25.42 -3.31 -2.77
C ALA A 9 -25.13 -4.73 -3.27
N ASP A 10 -25.09 -4.93 -4.59
CA ASP A 10 -24.76 -6.24 -5.19
C ASP A 10 -23.30 -6.61 -4.93
N ALA A 11 -22.38 -5.65 -5.06
CA ALA A 11 -20.97 -5.86 -4.76
C ALA A 11 -20.76 -6.25 -3.28
N ASN A 12 -21.38 -5.52 -2.36
CA ASN A 12 -21.33 -5.82 -0.92
C ASN A 12 -21.93 -7.19 -0.59
N LYS A 13 -22.95 -7.64 -1.33
CA LYS A 13 -23.49 -8.99 -1.15
C LYS A 13 -22.49 -10.06 -1.56
N LEU A 14 -21.76 -9.86 -2.65
CA LEU A 14 -20.73 -10.79 -3.13
C LEU A 14 -19.53 -10.85 -2.18
N LEU A 15 -19.10 -9.71 -1.63
CA LEU A 15 -17.98 -9.61 -0.69
C LEU A 15 -18.22 -10.37 0.63
N ARG A 16 -19.47 -10.66 1.00
CA ARG A 16 -19.76 -11.50 2.20
C ARG A 16 -19.18 -12.91 2.11
N SER A 17 -18.90 -13.40 0.90
CA SER A 17 -18.29 -14.72 0.70
C SER A 17 -16.88 -14.85 1.29
N ILE A 18 -16.23 -13.74 1.64
CA ILE A 18 -14.86 -13.73 2.16
C ILE A 18 -14.78 -13.51 3.68
N PHE A 19 -15.93 -13.44 4.36
CA PHE A 19 -15.99 -13.36 5.81
C PHE A 19 -15.29 -14.56 6.45
N ASP A 20 -14.70 -14.34 7.62
CA ASP A 20 -13.94 -15.31 8.41
C ASP A 20 -12.68 -15.90 7.75
N LEU A 21 -12.37 -15.51 6.50
CA LEU A 21 -11.09 -15.90 5.89
C LEU A 21 -9.93 -15.21 6.61
N PRO A 22 -8.87 -15.95 6.97
CA PRO A 22 -7.67 -15.36 7.55
C PRO A 22 -6.85 -14.64 6.48
N VAL A 23 -6.20 -13.54 6.85
CA VAL A 23 -5.10 -12.96 6.08
C VAL A 23 -3.89 -13.90 6.21
N SER A 24 -3.55 -14.59 5.12
CA SER A 24 -2.49 -15.60 5.13
C SER A 24 -1.15 -15.05 4.63
N LEU A 25 -1.18 -14.03 3.77
CA LEU A 25 0.02 -13.33 3.32
C LEU A 25 -0.33 -11.87 3.02
N PRO A 26 -0.11 -10.95 3.97
CA PRO A 26 -0.11 -9.52 3.68
C PRO A 26 1.26 -9.14 3.09
N TRP A 27 1.29 -8.30 2.06
CA TRP A 27 2.55 -7.85 1.49
C TRP A 27 2.42 -6.53 0.73
N LYS A 28 3.51 -5.77 0.71
CA LYS A 28 3.60 -4.53 -0.04
C LYS A 28 4.08 -4.75 -1.47
N GLY A 29 3.34 -4.18 -2.40
CA GLY A 29 3.69 -4.09 -3.82
C GLY A 29 4.58 -2.90 -4.16
N HIS A 30 4.45 -2.44 -5.42
CA HIS A 30 5.12 -1.26 -5.92
C HIS A 30 4.45 0.02 -5.39
N GLY A 31 5.25 1.03 -5.00
CA GLY A 31 4.72 2.29 -4.44
C GLY A 31 3.97 2.08 -3.14
N SER A 32 2.79 2.67 -2.98
CA SER A 32 1.93 2.46 -1.82
C SER A 32 1.12 1.16 -1.89
N ALA A 33 1.15 0.43 -3.01
CA ALA A 33 0.25 -0.70 -3.21
C ALA A 33 0.44 -1.78 -2.13
N ILE A 34 -0.67 -2.34 -1.66
CA ILE A 34 -0.69 -3.48 -0.74
C ILE A 34 -1.58 -4.59 -1.28
N PHE A 35 -1.25 -5.81 -0.85
CA PHE A 35 -1.95 -7.02 -1.20
C PHE A 35 -2.22 -7.83 0.07
N LEU A 36 -3.45 -8.36 0.19
CA LEU A 36 -3.83 -9.31 1.22
C LEU A 36 -4.29 -10.60 0.54
N GLU A 37 -3.49 -11.65 0.67
CA GLU A 37 -3.87 -12.99 0.23
C GLU A 37 -4.61 -13.69 1.38
N LEU A 38 -5.87 -14.07 1.16
CA LEU A 38 -6.72 -14.67 2.18
C LEU A 38 -6.89 -16.18 1.98
N GLY A 39 -7.14 -16.87 3.08
CA GLY A 39 -7.43 -18.31 3.06
C GLY A 39 -6.22 -19.14 2.65
N LYS A 40 -6.44 -20.28 1.99
CA LYS A 40 -5.34 -21.19 1.64
C LYS A 40 -4.43 -20.60 0.56
N LEU A 41 -3.12 -20.59 0.82
CA LEU A 41 -2.12 -20.19 -0.17
C LEU A 41 -1.88 -21.30 -1.20
N ALA A 42 -1.97 -20.95 -2.48
CA ALA A 42 -1.59 -21.81 -3.59
C ALA A 42 -0.06 -21.89 -3.74
N PRO A 43 0.48 -23.00 -4.26
CA PRO A 43 1.87 -23.05 -4.69
C PRO A 43 2.18 -21.99 -5.76
N LEU A 44 3.44 -21.56 -5.83
CA LEU A 44 3.90 -20.69 -6.91
C LEU A 44 3.71 -21.43 -8.25
N SER A 45 2.92 -20.83 -9.15
CA SER A 45 2.55 -21.48 -10.43
C SER A 45 3.37 -20.96 -11.61
N ARG A 46 4.02 -19.80 -11.47
CA ARG A 46 4.81 -19.15 -12.53
C ARG A 46 6.24 -18.90 -12.05
N SER A 47 7.22 -19.08 -12.93
CA SER A 47 8.66 -18.90 -12.61
C SER A 47 9.02 -17.47 -12.16
N LYS A 48 8.26 -16.47 -12.60
CA LYS A 48 8.44 -15.06 -12.20
C LYS A 48 7.60 -14.65 -10.99
N GLN A 49 6.67 -15.50 -10.54
CA GLN A 49 5.82 -15.20 -9.40
C GLN A 49 6.63 -15.32 -8.12
N ARG A 50 6.74 -14.22 -7.36
CA ARG A 50 7.53 -14.17 -6.11
C ARG A 50 6.71 -14.42 -4.85
N ARG A 51 5.39 -14.34 -4.95
CA ARG A 51 4.45 -14.43 -3.82
C ARG A 51 3.35 -15.43 -4.15
N GLN A 52 2.93 -16.21 -3.15
CA GLN A 52 1.82 -17.14 -3.30
C GLN A 52 0.51 -16.36 -3.39
N ASN A 53 -0.48 -16.91 -4.10
CA ASN A 53 -1.82 -16.33 -4.14
C ASN A 53 -2.71 -17.07 -3.14
N GLY A 54 -3.59 -16.35 -2.46
CA GLY A 54 -4.62 -16.91 -1.61
C GLY A 54 -5.78 -17.51 -2.43
N GLU A 55 -6.78 -18.03 -1.73
CA GLU A 55 -8.08 -18.33 -2.33
C GLU A 55 -8.71 -17.04 -2.85
N VAL A 56 -8.54 -15.97 -2.06
CA VAL A 56 -8.94 -14.60 -2.36
C VAL A 56 -7.72 -13.69 -2.33
N THR A 57 -7.69 -12.69 -3.21
CA THR A 57 -6.67 -11.65 -3.21
C THR A 57 -7.36 -10.30 -3.11
N ILE A 58 -6.99 -9.48 -2.14
CA ILE A 58 -7.37 -8.06 -2.09
C ILE A 58 -6.14 -7.25 -2.50
N TYR A 59 -6.33 -6.29 -3.39
CA TYR A 59 -5.35 -5.32 -3.82
C TYR A 59 -5.88 -3.91 -3.54
N ILE A 60 -5.02 -3.03 -3.02
CA ILE A 60 -5.28 -1.60 -2.91
C ILE A 60 -4.04 -0.87 -3.42
N GLY A 61 -4.20 -0.01 -4.44
CA GLY A 61 -3.08 0.61 -5.15
C GLY A 61 -2.57 1.91 -4.53
N TRP A 62 -3.49 2.79 -4.11
CA TRP A 62 -3.17 4.19 -3.79
C TRP A 62 -3.30 4.51 -2.30
N GLU A 63 -4.04 5.56 -1.98
CA GLU A 63 -4.25 6.04 -0.63
C GLU A 63 -5.05 5.01 0.18
N TRP A 64 -4.47 4.59 1.29
CA TRP A 64 -5.13 3.72 2.25
C TRP A 64 -4.54 3.96 3.64
N ARG A 65 -5.29 3.57 4.65
CA ARG A 65 -4.82 3.60 6.03
C ARG A 65 -5.43 2.47 6.83
N VAL A 66 -4.70 2.03 7.84
CA VAL A 66 -5.16 1.11 8.87
C VAL A 66 -5.39 1.89 10.15
N GLU A 67 -6.58 1.73 10.71
CA GLU A 67 -7.04 2.37 11.93
C GLU A 67 -7.22 1.35 13.05
N GLN A 68 -7.14 1.81 14.30
CA GLN A 68 -7.62 1.07 15.46
C GLN A 68 -8.30 2.04 16.42
N GLY A 69 -9.60 1.83 16.64
CA GLY A 69 -10.44 2.80 17.35
C GLY A 69 -10.48 4.15 16.64
N CYS A 70 -9.98 5.21 17.28
CA CYS A 70 -9.96 6.58 16.74
C CYS A 70 -8.57 7.02 16.24
N ARG A 71 -7.64 6.08 16.04
CA ARG A 71 -6.25 6.38 15.66
C ARG A 71 -5.91 5.73 14.33
N VAL A 72 -5.16 6.46 13.50
CA VAL A 72 -4.45 5.89 12.35
C VAL A 72 -3.18 5.22 12.87
N LEU A 73 -3.00 3.94 12.56
CA LEU A 73 -1.79 3.20 12.90
C LEU A 73 -0.70 3.40 11.85
N TYR A 74 -1.06 3.23 10.58
CA TYR A 74 -0.17 3.36 9.43
C TYR A 74 -0.99 3.49 8.13
N GLY A 75 -0.35 3.85 7.02
CA GLY A 75 -1.01 4.00 5.72
C GLY A 75 -0.04 4.11 4.54
N SER A 76 -0.60 4.43 3.38
CA SER A 76 0.09 4.67 2.10
C SER A 76 1.26 5.65 2.18
N SER A 77 1.18 6.61 3.11
CA SER A 77 2.20 7.63 3.34
C SER A 77 3.39 7.18 4.19
N ASN A 78 3.34 6.01 4.83
CA ASN A 78 4.50 5.49 5.57
C ASN A 78 5.63 5.03 4.64
N SER A 79 6.84 4.90 5.17
CA SER A 79 7.96 4.35 4.40
C SER A 79 7.77 2.87 4.10
N ARG A 80 8.47 2.35 3.09
CA ARG A 80 8.38 0.93 2.74
C ARG A 80 8.66 -0.01 3.92
N PRO A 81 9.77 0.15 4.68
CA PRO A 81 10.04 -0.70 5.85
C PRO A 81 8.92 -0.63 6.90
N GLN A 82 8.40 0.57 7.18
CA GLN A 82 7.31 0.73 8.14
C GLN A 82 6.03 0.01 7.70
N ILE A 83 5.68 0.10 6.41
CA ILE A 83 4.51 -0.62 5.87
C ILE A 83 4.74 -2.13 5.97
N ASP A 84 5.90 -2.62 5.54
CA ASP A 84 6.24 -4.05 5.60
C ASP A 84 6.14 -4.58 7.05
N ASP A 85 6.72 -3.87 8.03
CA ASP A 85 6.67 -4.25 9.44
C ASP A 85 5.24 -4.19 10.03
N CYS A 86 4.44 -3.21 9.63
CA CYS A 86 3.08 -3.05 10.15
C CYS A 86 2.09 -4.05 9.55
N LEU A 87 2.28 -4.46 8.28
CA LEU A 87 1.45 -5.45 7.61
C LEU A 87 1.51 -6.82 8.31
N ASP A 88 2.60 -7.16 8.98
CA ASP A 88 2.70 -8.37 9.80
C ASP A 88 1.66 -8.41 10.92
N GLY A 89 1.18 -7.25 11.39
CA GLY A 89 0.10 -7.15 12.38
C GLY A 89 -1.26 -7.66 11.88
N LEU A 90 -1.46 -7.77 10.56
CA LEU A 90 -2.66 -8.34 9.95
C LEU A 90 -2.55 -9.85 9.76
N LEU A 91 -1.36 -10.43 9.82
CA LEU A 91 -1.15 -11.85 9.56
C LEU A 91 -1.94 -12.73 10.53
N GLY A 92 -2.75 -13.63 9.98
CA GLY A 92 -3.64 -14.53 10.72
C GLY A 92 -4.95 -13.89 11.20
N ALA A 93 -5.09 -12.56 11.13
CA ALA A 93 -6.36 -11.91 11.47
C ALA A 93 -7.43 -12.29 10.44
N THR A 94 -8.64 -12.64 10.89
CA THR A 94 -9.77 -12.94 10.00
C THR A 94 -10.55 -11.68 9.62
N ILE A 95 -11.21 -11.71 8.47
CA ILE A 95 -12.13 -10.66 8.01
C ILE A 95 -13.43 -10.74 8.83
N LYS A 96 -13.65 -9.78 9.74
CA LYS A 96 -14.92 -9.62 10.47
C LYS A 96 -16.00 -9.01 9.58
N SER A 97 -15.63 -7.99 8.80
CA SER A 97 -16.53 -7.35 7.86
C SER A 97 -15.74 -6.79 6.67
N ILE A 98 -16.41 -6.71 5.53
CA ILE A 98 -15.91 -5.99 4.36
C ILE A 98 -17.09 -5.34 3.62
N ALA A 99 -16.91 -4.09 3.23
CA ALA A 99 -17.91 -3.33 2.49
C ALA A 99 -17.25 -2.29 1.59
N ILE A 100 -18.01 -1.85 0.60
CA ILE A 100 -17.74 -0.68 -0.21
C ILE A 100 -18.67 0.42 0.29
N GLU A 101 -18.08 1.52 0.74
CA GLU A 101 -18.76 2.63 1.38
C GLU A 101 -18.52 3.95 0.66
N GLY A 102 -19.40 4.93 0.89
CA GLY A 102 -19.22 6.29 0.40
C GLY A 102 -19.69 6.54 -1.04
N ARG A 103 -19.58 7.80 -1.46
CA ARG A 103 -19.85 8.23 -2.85
C ARG A 103 -18.66 7.97 -3.76
N VAL A 104 -17.46 8.17 -3.24
CA VAL A 104 -16.25 7.55 -3.76
C VAL A 104 -16.27 6.13 -3.19
N PRO A 105 -16.37 5.07 -4.02
CA PRO A 105 -16.50 3.70 -3.54
C PRO A 105 -15.20 3.25 -2.86
N GLU A 106 -15.14 3.36 -1.54
CA GLU A 106 -13.99 2.96 -0.74
C GLU A 106 -14.18 1.57 -0.15
N LEU A 107 -13.16 0.72 -0.26
CA LEU A 107 -13.12 -0.57 0.38
C LEU A 107 -12.78 -0.40 1.85
N VAL A 108 -13.67 -0.86 2.71
CA VAL A 108 -13.56 -0.85 4.18
C VAL A 108 -13.54 -2.29 4.67
N ILE A 109 -12.52 -2.62 5.45
CA ILE A 109 -12.30 -3.97 5.96
C ILE A 109 -12.07 -3.90 7.46
N GLU A 110 -12.82 -4.65 8.24
CA GLU A 110 -12.59 -4.80 9.68
C GLU A 110 -12.04 -6.19 9.96
N PHE A 111 -11.00 -6.26 10.78
CA PHE A 111 -10.29 -7.48 11.11
C PHE A 111 -10.60 -7.95 12.54
N SER A 112 -10.38 -9.23 12.79
CA SER A 112 -10.58 -9.85 14.11
C SER A 112 -9.76 -9.23 15.25
N ASN A 113 -8.61 -8.61 14.94
CA ASN A 113 -7.72 -7.89 15.87
C ASN A 113 -8.14 -6.42 16.11
N ASP A 114 -9.36 -6.04 15.71
CA ASP A 114 -9.96 -4.71 15.84
C ASP A 114 -9.26 -3.61 15.03
N GLN A 115 -8.38 -4.00 14.08
CA GLN A 115 -7.87 -3.09 13.07
C GLN A 115 -8.90 -2.92 11.94
N ARG A 116 -8.85 -1.77 11.27
CA ARG A 116 -9.72 -1.41 10.16
C ARG A 116 -8.89 -0.86 9.00
N LEU A 117 -8.86 -1.55 7.86
CA LEU A 117 -8.22 -1.06 6.63
C LEU A 117 -9.25 -0.35 5.76
N ILE A 118 -8.87 0.82 5.23
CA ILE A 118 -9.74 1.64 4.40
C ILE A 118 -8.92 2.15 3.22
N SER A 119 -9.43 1.96 1.99
CA SER A 119 -8.99 2.80 0.87
C SER A 119 -9.54 4.21 1.06
N ALA A 120 -8.76 5.22 0.68
CA ALA A 120 -9.03 6.60 1.08
C ALA A 120 -8.58 7.60 0.02
N ALA A 121 -9.18 7.58 -1.17
CA ALA A 121 -8.86 8.54 -2.21
C ALA A 121 -9.10 9.97 -1.71
N MET A 122 -8.03 10.76 -1.65
CA MET A 122 -8.07 12.13 -1.11
C MET A 122 -8.25 13.19 -2.19
N CYS A 123 -7.56 13.04 -3.31
CA CYS A 123 -7.44 14.08 -4.35
C CYS A 123 -7.84 13.59 -5.75
N THR A 124 -8.28 12.34 -5.87
CA THR A 124 -8.66 11.72 -7.14
C THR A 124 -10.04 11.08 -7.01
N ASP A 125 -10.73 10.94 -8.14
CA ASP A 125 -11.93 10.11 -8.27
C ASP A 125 -11.60 8.62 -8.49
N ILE A 126 -10.33 8.25 -8.26
CA ILE A 126 -9.77 6.94 -8.54
C ILE A 126 -9.44 6.28 -7.20
N SER A 127 -10.45 5.64 -6.60
CA SER A 127 -10.19 4.60 -5.60
C SER A 127 -9.83 3.33 -6.37
N GLU A 128 -8.55 2.97 -6.37
CA GLU A 128 -8.05 1.79 -7.07
C GLU A 128 -7.86 0.64 -6.07
N TRP A 129 -8.83 -0.26 -6.08
CA TRP A 129 -8.77 -1.52 -5.37
C TRP A 129 -9.43 -2.61 -6.21
N SER A 130 -9.03 -3.85 -5.95
CA SER A 130 -9.67 -5.01 -6.54
C SER A 130 -9.70 -6.19 -5.57
N VAL A 131 -10.74 -7.00 -5.66
CA VAL A 131 -10.93 -8.21 -4.88
C VAL A 131 -11.16 -9.36 -5.84
N ARG A 132 -10.20 -10.28 -5.89
CA ARG A 132 -10.35 -11.57 -6.58
C ARG A 132 -11.04 -12.56 -5.66
N LEU A 133 -12.26 -12.92 -5.99
CA LEU A 133 -13.04 -13.94 -5.31
C LEU A 133 -12.64 -15.37 -5.75
N PRO A 134 -13.11 -16.41 -5.03
CA PRO A 134 -12.95 -17.79 -5.48
C PRO A 134 -13.53 -17.99 -6.89
N GLY A 135 -12.89 -18.85 -7.69
CA GLY A 135 -13.29 -19.04 -9.09
C GLY A 135 -12.80 -17.95 -10.06
N ALA A 136 -11.89 -17.07 -9.63
CA ALA A 136 -11.28 -16.00 -10.43
C ALA A 136 -12.28 -14.94 -10.93
N ALA A 137 -13.38 -14.76 -10.20
CA ALA A 137 -14.24 -13.59 -10.38
C ALA A 137 -13.61 -12.38 -9.68
N TRP A 138 -13.78 -11.19 -10.27
CA TRP A 138 -13.22 -9.96 -9.74
C TRP A 138 -14.32 -8.97 -9.40
N ILE A 139 -14.10 -8.23 -8.31
CA ILE A 139 -14.78 -6.98 -8.02
C ILE A 139 -13.72 -5.88 -8.02
N ASP A 140 -13.86 -4.88 -8.87
CA ASP A 140 -12.91 -3.76 -8.96
C ASP A 140 -13.63 -2.42 -8.98
N CYS A 141 -12.94 -1.37 -8.56
CA CYS A 141 -13.38 0.01 -8.71
C CYS A 141 -12.45 0.74 -9.68
N ASP A 142 -13.05 1.39 -10.67
CA ASP A 142 -12.37 2.21 -11.67
C ASP A 142 -13.19 3.49 -11.89
N ARG A 143 -12.56 4.64 -11.61
CA ARG A 143 -13.16 5.99 -11.70
C ARG A 143 -14.54 6.08 -11.04
N GLY A 144 -14.64 5.56 -9.83
CA GLY A 144 -15.87 5.59 -9.02
C GLY A 144 -16.98 4.63 -9.48
N THR A 145 -16.72 3.79 -10.48
CA THR A 145 -17.66 2.74 -10.90
C THR A 145 -17.17 1.38 -10.44
N VAL A 146 -18.06 0.59 -9.83
CA VAL A 146 -17.77 -0.77 -9.39
C VAL A 146 -18.15 -1.76 -10.49
N TYR A 147 -17.22 -2.65 -10.81
CA TYR A 147 -17.36 -3.67 -11.83
C TYR A 147 -17.31 -5.07 -11.22
N PHE A 148 -17.98 -6.02 -11.88
CA PHE A 148 -17.85 -7.44 -11.65
C PHE A 148 -17.60 -8.17 -12.97
N GLY A 149 -16.66 -9.11 -12.98
CA GLY A 149 -16.33 -9.82 -14.21
C GLY A 149 -15.38 -10.99 -14.05
N ASP A 150 -15.15 -11.65 -15.18
CA ASP A 150 -14.12 -12.67 -15.35
C ASP A 150 -12.83 -12.03 -15.88
N GLY A 151 -11.68 -12.42 -15.32
CA GLY A 151 -10.42 -11.86 -15.80
C GLY A 151 -9.16 -12.30 -15.08
N GLU A 152 -8.04 -11.94 -15.70
CA GLU A 152 -6.78 -11.73 -15.00
C GLU A 152 -6.78 -10.31 -14.44
N ALA A 153 -6.00 -10.06 -13.38
CA ALA A 153 -5.79 -8.71 -12.88
C ALA A 153 -5.43 -7.78 -14.05
N ILE A 154 -6.11 -6.63 -14.16
CA ILE A 154 -5.64 -5.56 -15.03
C ILE A 154 -4.32 -5.11 -14.40
N GLY A 155 -3.21 -5.54 -14.98
CA GLY A 155 -1.89 -5.09 -14.56
C GLY A 155 -1.79 -3.57 -14.69
N LEU A 156 -0.75 -3.01 -14.08
CA LEU A 156 -0.44 -1.60 -14.27
C LEU A 156 -0.32 -1.29 -15.77
N SER A 157 -0.76 -0.10 -16.18
CA SER A 157 -0.53 0.33 -17.55
C SER A 157 0.98 0.40 -17.82
N GLN A 158 1.38 0.21 -19.08
CA GLN A 158 2.79 0.27 -19.46
C GLN A 158 3.45 1.60 -19.04
N GLU A 159 2.72 2.71 -19.11
CA GLU A 159 3.21 4.02 -18.67
C GLU A 159 3.52 4.03 -17.17
N VAL A 160 2.61 3.47 -16.36
CA VAL A 160 2.76 3.38 -14.92
C VAL A 160 3.94 2.47 -14.56
N ASP A 161 4.06 1.31 -15.21
CA ASP A 161 5.21 0.41 -15.06
C ASP A 161 6.54 1.11 -15.37
N MET A 162 6.61 1.90 -16.44
CA MET A 162 7.82 2.66 -16.78
C MET A 162 8.19 3.69 -15.71
N LYS A 163 7.21 4.36 -15.08
CA LYS A 163 7.45 5.28 -13.95
C LYS A 163 8.03 4.54 -12.76
N PHE A 164 7.46 3.38 -12.41
CA PHE A 164 7.95 2.52 -11.34
C PHE A 164 9.39 2.03 -11.60
N GLU A 165 9.68 1.54 -12.81
CA GLU A 165 11.02 1.11 -13.20
C GLU A 165 12.04 2.25 -13.19
N HIS A 166 11.62 3.45 -13.61
CA HIS A 166 12.47 4.64 -13.56
C HIS A 166 12.83 5.02 -12.12
N ALA A 167 11.84 5.08 -11.23
CA ALA A 167 12.06 5.38 -9.81
C ALA A 167 12.99 4.34 -9.15
N GLN A 168 12.79 3.06 -9.47
CA GLN A 168 13.62 1.98 -8.93
C GLN A 168 15.07 2.04 -9.43
N ARG A 169 15.30 2.26 -10.74
CA ARG A 169 16.66 2.46 -11.29
C ARG A 169 17.34 3.69 -10.69
N THR A 170 16.58 4.76 -10.46
CA THR A 170 17.12 5.98 -9.86
C THR A 170 17.52 5.74 -8.41
N THR A 171 16.68 5.06 -7.62
CA THR A 171 16.98 4.63 -6.25
C THR A 171 18.24 3.77 -6.18
N GLN A 172 18.38 2.78 -7.09
CA GLN A 172 19.59 1.94 -7.17
C GLN A 172 20.85 2.76 -7.43
N ARG A 173 20.75 3.81 -8.27
CA ARG A 173 21.86 4.73 -8.57
C ARG A 173 22.18 5.65 -7.39
N TRP A 174 21.17 6.11 -6.65
CA TRP A 174 21.36 6.94 -5.45
C TRP A 174 21.99 6.16 -4.30
N GLY A 175 21.86 4.83 -4.28
CA GLY A 175 22.59 3.95 -3.38
C GLY A 175 21.83 3.63 -2.08
N ILE A 176 22.53 2.94 -1.17
CA ILE A 176 21.97 2.41 0.08
C ILE A 176 21.99 3.52 1.14
N PRO A 177 20.90 3.74 1.91
CA PRO A 177 20.92 4.63 3.06
C PRO A 177 22.12 4.33 3.99
N SER A 178 22.84 5.38 4.37
CA SER A 178 23.95 5.28 5.32
C SER A 178 23.45 5.75 6.68
N SER A 179 23.26 4.80 7.60
CA SER A 179 22.95 5.05 9.02
C SER A 179 24.08 4.59 9.95
N ALA A 180 25.06 3.86 9.43
CA ALA A 180 26.14 3.29 10.25
C ALA A 180 27.00 4.40 10.89
N GLY A 181 26.82 4.59 12.21
CA GLY A 181 27.57 5.57 13.00
C GLY A 181 27.01 6.99 12.98
N LEU A 182 25.83 7.21 12.41
CA LEU A 182 25.18 8.52 12.34
C LEU A 182 23.98 8.58 13.30
N VAL A 183 23.67 9.78 13.81
CA VAL A 183 22.61 9.99 14.80
C VAL A 183 21.26 10.14 14.10
N GLY A 184 20.24 9.43 14.59
CA GLY A 184 18.85 9.54 14.14
C GLY A 184 18.59 9.08 12.70
N HIS A 185 17.33 9.26 12.25
CA HIS A 185 16.92 9.04 10.86
C HIS A 185 16.44 10.35 10.23
N CYS A 186 16.71 10.57 8.95
CA CYS A 186 16.27 11.77 8.24
C CYS A 186 14.76 11.96 8.32
N SER A 187 13.97 10.88 8.31
CA SER A 187 12.51 10.95 8.48
C SER A 187 12.04 11.57 9.80
N ASP A 188 12.89 11.53 10.84
CA ASP A 188 12.62 12.09 12.16
C ASP A 188 13.34 13.44 12.35
N CYS A 189 13.93 14.03 11.31
CA CYS A 189 14.71 15.25 11.40
C CYS A 189 13.90 16.48 10.98
N VAL A 190 13.92 17.57 11.75
CA VAL A 190 13.24 18.85 11.40
C VAL A 190 13.70 19.45 10.08
N SER A 191 14.92 19.11 9.65
CA SER A 191 15.52 19.61 8.42
C SER A 191 15.30 18.70 7.22
N MET A 192 14.46 17.67 7.34
CA MET A 192 14.07 16.84 6.20
C MET A 192 12.74 17.35 5.63
N VAL A 193 12.75 17.64 4.33
CA VAL A 193 11.53 17.93 3.57
C VAL A 193 11.29 16.79 2.59
N ARG A 194 10.16 16.09 2.73
CA ARG A 194 9.83 14.96 1.85
C ARG A 194 9.64 15.44 0.42
N ILE A 195 10.16 14.69 -0.55
CA ILE A 195 9.85 14.95 -1.95
C ILE A 195 8.49 14.34 -2.27
N ASP A 196 7.67 15.07 -3.02
CA ASP A 196 6.54 14.48 -3.70
C ASP A 196 7.05 13.69 -4.92
N GLY A 197 6.64 12.43 -5.04
CA GLY A 197 7.13 11.57 -6.09
C GLY A 197 6.53 10.17 -6.05
N ASP A 198 6.59 9.51 -7.20
CA ASP A 198 6.03 8.16 -7.33
C ASP A 198 6.95 7.10 -6.70
N ALA A 199 6.31 6.00 -6.28
CA ALA A 199 7.00 4.74 -6.07
C ALA A 199 8.12 4.79 -5.02
N ALA A 200 9.35 4.47 -5.41
CA ALA A 200 10.52 4.44 -4.54
C ALA A 200 10.96 5.85 -4.10
N PHE A 201 10.51 6.92 -4.75
CA PHE A 201 10.82 8.28 -4.33
C PHE A 201 10.12 8.69 -3.03
N LEU A 202 9.06 7.98 -2.64
CA LEU A 202 8.39 8.17 -1.36
C LEU A 202 9.30 7.92 -0.15
N ASP A 203 10.41 7.18 -0.32
CA ASP A 203 11.41 6.92 0.71
C ASP A 203 12.54 7.98 0.75
N TYR A 204 12.40 9.09 0.03
CA TYR A 204 13.41 10.15 -0.08
C TYR A 204 12.86 11.53 0.30
N GLY A 205 13.78 12.44 0.59
CA GLY A 205 13.53 13.85 0.85
C GLY A 205 14.72 14.71 0.48
N VAL A 206 14.64 16.00 0.75
CA VAL A 206 15.75 16.95 0.66
C VAL A 206 16.14 17.36 2.08
N CYS A 207 17.44 17.37 2.36
CA CYS A 207 17.96 17.97 3.59
C CYS A 207 18.08 19.50 3.40
N THR A 208 17.52 20.27 4.33
CA THR A 208 17.48 21.75 4.32
C THR A 208 18.31 22.38 5.43
N SER A 209 19.08 21.57 6.17
CA SER A 209 20.00 22.08 7.19
C SER A 209 21.26 22.63 6.51
N ALA A 210 21.49 23.94 6.63
CA ALA A 210 22.69 24.60 6.13
C ALA A 210 23.99 24.07 6.77
N ASP A 211 23.90 23.50 7.97
CA ASP A 211 25.04 22.93 8.69
C ASP A 211 25.32 21.48 8.28
N SER A 212 24.34 20.80 7.67
CA SER A 212 24.48 19.42 7.22
C SER A 212 25.35 19.32 5.98
N PRO A 213 26.20 18.28 5.84
CA PRO A 213 26.91 17.99 4.59
C PRO A 213 25.96 17.66 3.42
N PHE A 214 24.67 17.48 3.71
CA PHE A 214 23.63 17.16 2.76
C PHE A 214 22.71 18.34 2.41
N ASP A 215 23.04 19.58 2.79
CA ASP A 215 22.23 20.75 2.43
C ASP A 215 21.89 20.79 0.93
N GLY A 216 20.61 20.93 0.62
CA GLY A 216 20.05 20.94 -0.74
C GLY A 216 20.13 19.60 -1.48
N ARG A 217 20.53 18.50 -0.83
CA ARG A 217 20.69 17.19 -1.46
C ARG A 217 19.54 16.25 -1.13
N ILE A 218 19.29 15.35 -2.07
CA ILE A 218 18.39 14.21 -1.86
C ILE A 218 19.00 13.25 -0.84
N VAL A 219 18.22 12.92 0.20
CA VAL A 219 18.57 11.98 1.26
C VAL A 219 17.50 10.91 1.38
N ASN A 220 17.89 9.69 1.73
CA ASN A 220 16.94 8.63 2.06
C ASN A 220 16.41 8.83 3.49
N MET A 221 15.14 8.52 3.71
CA MET A 221 14.45 8.65 5.01
C MET A 221 15.08 7.85 6.15
N CYS A 222 15.78 6.76 5.83
CA CYS A 222 16.48 5.90 6.80
C CYS A 222 17.96 6.27 7.00
N SER A 223 18.49 7.26 6.29
CA SER A 223 19.86 7.77 6.53
C SER A 223 19.92 8.62 7.81
N GLY A 224 21.11 8.87 8.35
CA GLY A 224 21.32 9.82 9.47
C GLY A 224 22.41 10.84 9.15
N CYS A 225 22.63 11.82 10.04
CA CYS A 225 23.82 12.67 10.00
C CYS A 225 24.16 13.23 11.39
N SER A 226 25.35 13.81 11.56
CA SER A 226 25.76 14.44 12.84
C SER A 226 24.99 15.70 13.20
N PHE A 227 24.23 16.27 12.24
CA PHE A 227 23.41 17.48 12.41
C PHE A 227 21.93 17.15 12.56
N PHE A 228 21.62 15.89 12.91
CA PHE A 228 20.26 15.47 13.18
C PHE A 228 19.66 16.27 14.34
N VAL A 229 18.48 16.84 14.11
CA VAL A 229 17.65 17.49 15.13
C VAL A 229 16.28 16.86 15.05
N ALA A 230 15.89 16.15 16.11
CA ALA A 230 14.62 15.44 16.16
C ALA A 230 13.46 16.41 15.94
N SER A 231 12.54 16.07 15.04
CA SER A 231 11.22 16.68 15.02
C SER A 231 10.49 16.31 16.29
N GLU A 232 9.79 17.27 16.87
CA GLU A 232 8.81 16.93 17.89
C GLU A 232 7.81 15.97 17.26
N ALA A 233 7.63 14.80 17.86
CA ALA A 233 6.63 13.85 17.41
C ALA A 233 5.26 14.57 17.47
N PRO A 234 4.47 14.56 16.38
CA PRO A 234 3.12 15.10 16.40
C PRO A 234 2.22 14.37 17.41
#